data_AF-A0ABD0QW99-F1
#
_entry.id   AF-A0ABD0QW99-F1
#
_cell.length_a   1.000
_cell.length_b   1.000
_cell.length_c   1.000
_cell.angle_alpha   90.00
_cell.angle_beta   90.00
_cell.angle_gamma   90.00
#
_symmetry.space_group_name_H-M   'P 1'
#
loop_
_entity.id
_entity.type
_entity.pdbx_description
1 polymer ?
#
loop_
_entity_poly.entity_id
_entity_poly.type
_entity_poly.pdbx_seq_one_letter_code
_entity_poly.pdbx_strand_id
1 'polypeptide(L)'
;DPSQLTADLEGTLEYDHVEWTELRVSLEEFTGGALHLLSRLEELQEVLSRQELATNAEEARKLLEEHARLRKTMTKAPVDELDHEGQRLLQKIRDGGDGRLSGGADFQSLVPKISALLDKLQVTRQHLLQAWHNRKQQLDQCFQLRLYEQDAEKVRG
;
A
#
# COMPACT_ATOMS: atom_id res chain seq x y z
N ASP A 1 -24.37 -13.10 32.80
CA ASP A 1 -24.09 -11.72 33.19
C ASP A 1 -25.04 -10.82 32.41
N PRO A 2 -25.94 -10.05 33.06
CA PRO A 2 -26.92 -9.19 32.38
C PRO A 2 -26.29 -8.14 31.45
N SER A 3 -24.99 -7.85 31.61
CA SER A 3 -24.24 -6.94 30.72
C SER A 3 -23.98 -7.51 29.32
N GLN A 4 -24.19 -8.81 29.11
CA GLN A 4 -24.01 -9.47 27.80
C GLN A 4 -25.31 -9.66 27.02
N LEU A 5 -26.44 -9.31 27.62
CA LEU A 5 -27.77 -9.47 27.03
C LEU A 5 -28.31 -8.09 26.65
N THR A 6 -29.01 -8.01 25.53
CA THR A 6 -29.72 -6.81 25.09
C THR A 6 -31.03 -6.65 25.86
N ALA A 7 -31.63 -5.46 25.83
CA ALA A 7 -32.82 -5.13 26.63
C ALA A 7 -34.04 -6.04 26.34
N ASP A 8 -34.16 -6.56 25.12
CA ASP A 8 -35.17 -7.54 24.71
C ASP A 8 -35.00 -8.92 25.36
N LEU A 9 -33.80 -9.21 25.88
CA LEU A 9 -33.44 -10.42 26.62
C LEU A 9 -33.22 -10.15 28.12
N GLU A 10 -33.84 -9.10 28.66
CA GLU A 10 -33.72 -8.66 30.07
C GLU A 10 -32.29 -8.28 30.48
N GLY A 11 -31.48 -7.83 29.52
CA GLY A 11 -30.13 -7.38 29.77
C GLY A 11 -29.93 -5.86 29.74
N THR A 12 -28.66 -5.45 29.86
CA THR A 12 -28.23 -4.04 29.96
C THR A 12 -27.28 -3.62 28.85
N LEU A 13 -27.03 -4.49 27.86
CA LEU A 13 -26.21 -4.18 26.70
C LEU A 13 -26.95 -3.22 25.76
N GLU A 14 -26.40 -2.02 25.56
CA GLU A 14 -26.81 -1.12 24.48
C GLU A 14 -26.26 -1.67 23.15
N TYR A 15 -27.13 -2.30 22.35
CA TYR A 15 -26.77 -2.83 21.03
C TYR A 15 -27.38 -2.01 19.90
N ASP A 16 -26.52 -1.38 19.11
CA ASP A 16 -26.87 -0.81 17.81
C ASP A 16 -26.35 -1.69 16.67
N HIS A 17 -27.27 -2.42 16.04
CA HIS A 17 -26.96 -3.29 14.91
C HIS A 17 -26.54 -2.52 13.65
N VAL A 18 -26.98 -1.27 13.48
CA VAL A 18 -26.63 -0.44 12.31
C VAL A 18 -25.18 -0.03 12.44
N GLU A 19 -24.79 0.51 13.59
CA GLU A 19 -23.40 0.93 13.87
C GLU A 19 -22.43 -0.26 13.74
N TRP A 20 -22.79 -1.42 14.30
CA TRP A 20 -21.99 -2.64 14.17
C TRP A 20 -21.82 -3.07 12.71
N THR A 21 -22.90 -3.03 11.93
CA THR A 21 -22.88 -3.43 10.52
C THR A 21 -22.03 -2.47 9.69
N GLU A 22 -22.19 -1.17 9.88
CA GLU A 22 -21.39 -0.15 9.19
C GLU A 22 -19.90 -0.29 9.50
N LEU A 23 -19.54 -0.54 10.77
CA LEU A 23 -18.16 -0.74 11.17
C LEU A 23 -17.55 -1.99 10.51
N ARG A 24 -18.31 -3.09 10.45
CA ARG A 24 -17.88 -4.30 9.74
C ARG A 24 -17.69 -4.09 8.26
N VAL A 25 -18.63 -3.40 7.59
CA VAL A 25 -18.51 -3.09 6.16
C VAL A 25 -17.24 -2.27 5.92
N SER A 26 -17.02 -1.21 6.72
CA SER A 26 -15.80 -0.39 6.62
C SER A 26 -14.51 -1.21 6.83
N LEU A 27 -14.53 -2.17 7.76
CA LEU A 27 -13.39 -3.05 8.01
C LEU A 27 -13.12 -3.98 6.82
N GLU A 28 -14.16 -4.57 6.23
CA GLU A 28 -14.06 -5.49 5.09
C GLU A 28 -13.59 -4.74 3.83
N GLU A 29 -14.12 -3.55 3.57
CA GLU A 29 -13.70 -2.66 2.48
C GLU A 29 -12.22 -2.27 2.63
N PHE A 30 -11.82 -1.77 3.80
CA PHE A 30 -10.43 -1.42 4.09
C PHE A 30 -9.50 -2.62 3.90
N THR A 31 -9.84 -3.77 4.49
CA THR A 31 -8.98 -4.97 4.44
C THR A 31 -8.82 -5.47 3.00
N GLY A 32 -9.92 -5.53 2.24
CA GLY A 32 -9.90 -5.92 0.83
C GLY A 32 -9.06 -4.95 -0.01
N GLY A 33 -9.27 -3.65 0.17
CA GLY A 33 -8.51 -2.61 -0.51
C GLY A 33 -7.02 -2.64 -0.20
N ALA A 34 -6.66 -2.80 1.08
CA ALA A 34 -5.27 -2.88 1.54
C ALA A 34 -4.54 -4.09 0.97
N LEU A 35 -5.16 -5.28 1.02
CA LEU A 35 -4.56 -6.51 0.48
C LEU A 35 -4.40 -6.44 -1.05
N HIS A 36 -5.40 -5.94 -1.76
CA HIS A 36 -5.33 -5.77 -3.20
C HIS A 36 -4.21 -4.79 -3.59
N LEU A 37 -4.09 -3.67 -2.87
CA LEU A 37 -3.03 -2.71 -3.13
C LEU A 37 -1.64 -3.26 -2.79
N LEU A 38 -1.49 -4.01 -1.70
CA LEU A 38 -0.24 -4.71 -1.36
C LEU A 38 0.21 -5.64 -2.48
N SER A 39 -0.68 -6.49 -3.00
CA SER A 39 -0.37 -7.39 -4.13
C SER A 39 0.14 -6.61 -5.33
N ARG A 40 -0.54 -5.52 -5.68
CA ARG A 40 -0.14 -4.66 -6.81
C ARG A 40 1.23 -3.99 -6.59
N LEU A 41 1.55 -3.57 -5.37
CA LEU A 41 2.85 -2.98 -5.05
C LEU A 41 3.97 -4.04 -5.13
N GLU A 42 3.70 -5.26 -4.65
CA GLU A 42 4.62 -6.40 -4.72
C GLU A 42 4.88 -6.82 -6.18
N GLU A 43 3.86 -6.85 -7.05
CA GLU A 43 4.01 -7.07 -8.50
C GLU A 43 4.88 -6.01 -9.17
N LEU A 44 4.67 -4.73 -8.84
CA LEU A 44 5.50 -3.64 -9.35
C LEU A 44 6.96 -3.78 -8.90
N GLN A 45 7.20 -4.24 -7.68
CA GLN A 45 8.54 -4.50 -7.17
C GLN A 45 9.21 -5.61 -7.96
N GLU A 46 8.48 -6.67 -8.28
CA GLU A 46 8.98 -7.77 -9.10
C GLU A 46 9.35 -7.30 -10.51
N VAL A 47 8.49 -6.49 -11.16
CA VAL A 47 8.78 -5.90 -12.48
C VAL A 47 10.05 -5.07 -12.43
N LEU A 48 10.24 -4.23 -11.41
CA LEU A 48 11.46 -3.43 -11.25
C LEU A 48 12.71 -4.28 -11.03
N SER A 49 12.58 -5.44 -10.37
CA SER A 49 13.71 -6.34 -10.09
C SER A 49 14.17 -7.15 -11.31
N ARG A 50 13.28 -7.41 -12.27
CA ARG A 50 13.54 -8.30 -13.42
C ARG A 50 14.18 -7.61 -14.63
N GLN A 51 14.29 -6.28 -14.65
CA GLN A 51 14.78 -5.57 -15.83
C GLN A 51 16.31 -5.70 -16.00
N GLU A 52 16.73 -6.22 -17.16
CA GLU A 52 18.14 -6.37 -17.54
C GLU A 52 18.81 -5.02 -17.85
N LEU A 53 20.14 -5.01 -17.94
CA LEU A 53 20.90 -3.81 -18.33
C LEU A 53 20.87 -3.64 -19.85
N ALA A 54 20.76 -2.40 -20.31
CA ALA A 54 20.75 -2.10 -21.73
C ALA A 54 22.12 -2.37 -22.40
N THR A 55 22.06 -2.94 -23.60
CA THR A 55 23.23 -3.24 -24.43
C THR A 55 23.66 -2.06 -25.29
N ASN A 56 22.75 -1.11 -25.56
CA ASN A 56 23.01 0.08 -26.38
C ASN A 56 22.18 1.30 -25.91
N ALA A 57 22.49 2.48 -26.46
CA ALA A 57 21.87 3.74 -26.03
C ALA A 57 20.36 3.80 -26.30
N GLU A 58 19.88 3.21 -27.39
CA GLU A 58 18.46 3.19 -27.76
C GLU A 58 17.65 2.30 -26.80
N GLU A 59 18.19 1.14 -26.44
CA GLU A 59 17.59 0.25 -25.44
C GLU A 59 17.55 0.90 -24.04
N ALA A 60 18.64 1.55 -23.64
CA ALA A 60 18.71 2.29 -22.37
C ALA A 60 17.66 3.41 -22.31
N ARG A 61 17.45 4.13 -23.42
CA ARG A 61 16.41 5.16 -23.52
C ARG A 61 15.01 4.57 -23.36
N LYS A 62 14.70 3.46 -24.02
CA LYS A 62 13.40 2.78 -23.88
C LYS A 62 13.13 2.33 -22.45
N LEU A 63 14.14 1.76 -21.78
CA LEU A 63 14.04 1.36 -20.38
C LEU A 63 13.79 2.57 -19.47
N LEU A 64 14.44 3.72 -19.70
CA LEU A 64 14.18 4.96 -18.96
C LEU A 64 12.75 5.47 -19.15
N GLU A 65 12.21 5.40 -20.37
CA GLU A 65 10.83 5.79 -20.67
C GLU A 65 9.82 4.86 -19.98
N GLU A 66 10.03 3.55 -20.02
CA GLU A 66 9.21 2.57 -19.29
C GLU A 66 9.28 2.79 -17.78
N HIS A 67 10.48 3.00 -17.24
CA HIS A 67 10.71 3.27 -15.82
C HIS A 67 9.98 4.55 -15.36
N ALA A 68 9.94 5.59 -16.20
CA ALA A 68 9.17 6.80 -15.93
C ALA A 68 7.64 6.55 -15.94
N ARG A 69 7.14 5.62 -16.77
CA ARG A 69 5.72 5.22 -16.75
C ARG A 69 5.36 4.47 -15.48
N LEU A 70 6.23 3.56 -15.01
CA LEU A 70 6.03 2.85 -13.74
C LEU A 70 5.89 3.83 -12.56
N ARG A 71 6.68 4.89 -12.52
CA ARG A 71 6.55 5.94 -11.49
C ARG A 71 5.17 6.58 -11.47
N LYS A 72 4.59 6.88 -12.64
CA LYS A 72 3.23 7.45 -12.72
C LYS A 72 2.19 6.49 -12.15
N THR A 73 2.35 5.19 -12.40
CA THR A 73 1.46 4.15 -11.86
C THR A 73 1.58 4.07 -10.33
N MET A 74 2.80 4.15 -9.79
CA MET A 74 3.04 4.17 -8.34
C MET A 74 2.46 5.41 -7.65
N THR A 75 2.59 6.60 -8.24
CA THR A 75 2.03 7.84 -7.66
C THR A 75 0.50 7.84 -7.66
N LYS A 76 -0.15 7.16 -8.61
CA LYS A 76 -1.60 7.03 -8.68
C LYS A 76 -2.19 5.95 -7.78
N ALA A 77 -1.36 5.18 -7.08
CA ALA A 77 -1.84 4.18 -6.15
C ALA A 77 -2.53 4.86 -4.95
N PRO A 78 -3.76 4.46 -4.56
CA PRO A 78 -4.54 5.12 -3.52
C PRO A 78 -4.06 4.72 -2.10
N VAL A 79 -2.75 4.73 -1.86
CA VAL A 79 -2.17 4.40 -0.54
C VAL A 79 -2.66 5.41 0.49
N ASP A 80 -2.64 6.70 0.13
CA ASP A 80 -3.04 7.75 1.05
C ASP A 80 -4.53 7.63 1.43
N GLU A 81 -5.42 7.28 0.48
CA GLU A 81 -6.85 7.09 0.77
C GLU A 81 -7.10 5.94 1.75
N LEU A 82 -6.45 4.80 1.53
CA LEU A 82 -6.52 3.64 2.43
C LEU A 82 -5.93 3.94 3.81
N ASP A 83 -4.87 4.75 3.86
CA ASP A 83 -4.31 5.23 5.13
C ASP A 83 -5.34 6.03 5.92
N HIS A 84 -6.02 6.99 5.28
CA HIS A 84 -7.07 7.77 5.94
C HIS A 84 -8.23 6.88 6.37
N GLU A 85 -8.62 5.89 5.57
CA GLU A 85 -9.67 4.93 5.91
C GLU A 85 -9.30 4.07 7.13
N GLY A 86 -8.11 3.47 7.14
CA GLY A 86 -7.63 2.67 8.25
C GLY A 86 -7.47 3.48 9.54
N GLN A 87 -6.99 4.72 9.45
CA GLN A 87 -6.91 5.61 10.62
C GLN A 87 -8.29 5.96 11.19
N ARG A 88 -9.28 6.26 10.32
CA ARG A 88 -10.68 6.47 10.75
C ARG A 88 -11.26 5.22 11.40
N LEU A 89 -10.98 4.04 10.84
CA LEU A 89 -11.45 2.76 11.37
C LEU A 89 -10.87 2.50 12.77
N LEU A 90 -9.56 2.70 12.95
CA LEU A 90 -8.88 2.59 14.24
C LEU A 90 -9.45 3.56 15.28
N GLN A 91 -9.78 4.79 14.86
CA GLN A 91 -10.43 5.76 15.73
C GLN A 91 -11.82 5.29 16.17
N LYS A 92 -12.67 4.85 15.24
CA LYS A 92 -14.01 4.33 15.56
C LYS A 92 -13.97 3.16 16.53
N ILE A 93 -13.04 2.20 16.31
CA ILE A 93 -12.89 1.04 17.20
C ILE A 93 -12.47 1.46 18.61
N ARG A 94 -11.52 2.40 18.71
CA ARG A 94 -11.05 2.93 20.00
C ARG A 94 -12.15 3.68 20.74
N ASP A 95 -12.84 4.59 20.08
CA ASP A 95 -13.88 5.43 20.68
C ASP A 95 -15.09 4.59 21.14
N GLY A 96 -15.27 3.43 20.54
CA GLY A 96 -16.27 2.45 20.91
C GLY A 96 -15.85 1.39 21.94
N GLY A 97 -14.57 1.32 22.27
CA GLY A 97 -13.99 0.36 23.23
C GLY A 97 -14.41 0.57 24.68
N ASP A 98 -14.94 1.74 25.03
CA ASP A 98 -15.42 2.09 26.38
C ASP A 98 -16.77 1.42 26.74
N GLY A 99 -17.10 0.28 26.12
CA GLY A 99 -18.37 -0.43 26.32
C GLY A 99 -19.56 0.19 25.57
N ARG A 100 -19.31 1.15 24.68
CA ARG A 100 -20.34 1.85 23.89
C ARG A 100 -20.66 1.13 22.57
N LEU A 101 -19.71 0.35 22.04
CA LEU A 101 -19.95 -0.53 20.90
C LEU A 101 -20.22 -1.96 21.35
N SER A 102 -21.36 -2.49 20.93
CA SER A 102 -21.61 -3.93 21.02
C SER A 102 -20.61 -4.72 20.19
N GLY A 103 -20.05 -5.80 20.74
CA GLY A 103 -18.96 -6.54 20.12
C GLY A 103 -17.61 -5.82 20.12
N GLY A 104 -17.46 -4.74 20.90
CA GLY A 104 -16.22 -3.95 20.97
C GLY A 104 -14.96 -4.78 21.23
N ALA A 105 -15.03 -5.83 22.05
CA ALA A 105 -13.89 -6.73 22.30
C ALA A 105 -13.37 -7.42 21.03
N ASP A 106 -14.27 -7.83 20.12
CA ASP A 106 -13.90 -8.49 18.87
C ASP A 106 -13.19 -7.51 17.93
N PHE A 107 -13.69 -6.29 17.78
CA PHE A 107 -13.04 -5.26 16.96
C PHE A 107 -11.72 -4.78 17.57
N GLN A 108 -11.65 -4.65 18.89
CA GLN A 108 -10.42 -4.29 19.58
C GLN A 108 -9.31 -5.31 19.35
N SER A 109 -9.66 -6.60 19.24
CA SER A 109 -8.71 -7.66 18.88
C SER A 109 -8.14 -7.51 17.46
N LEU A 110 -8.81 -6.75 16.58
CA LEU A 110 -8.40 -6.50 15.20
C LEU A 110 -7.53 -5.25 15.03
N VAL A 111 -7.50 -4.36 16.03
CA VAL A 111 -6.66 -3.14 16.01
C VAL A 111 -5.21 -3.44 15.62
N PRO A 112 -4.51 -4.43 16.22
CA PRO A 112 -3.14 -4.74 15.83
C PRO A 112 -3.00 -5.19 14.37
N LYS A 113 -4.02 -5.89 13.82
CA LYS A 113 -4.01 -6.35 12.43
C LYS A 113 -4.20 -5.19 11.45
N ILE A 114 -5.10 -4.26 11.76
CA ILE A 114 -5.34 -3.06 10.96
C ILE A 114 -4.07 -2.19 10.94
N SER A 115 -3.47 -1.95 12.11
CA SER A 115 -2.20 -1.21 12.21
C SER A 115 -1.06 -1.89 11.43
N ALA A 116 -0.91 -3.21 11.56
CA ALA A 116 0.11 -3.95 10.81
C ALA A 116 -0.09 -3.89 9.29
N LEU A 117 -1.34 -3.86 8.80
CA LEU A 117 -1.63 -3.69 7.38
C LEU A 117 -1.25 -2.29 6.88
N LEU A 118 -1.58 -1.25 7.63
CA LEU A 118 -1.16 0.13 7.34
C LEU A 118 0.36 0.26 7.30
N ASP A 119 1.04 -0.26 8.32
CA ASP A 119 2.50 -0.26 8.38
C ASP A 119 3.11 -1.01 7.19
N LYS A 120 2.56 -2.18 6.83
CA LYS A 120 3.02 -2.95 5.67
C LYS A 120 2.84 -2.16 4.38
N LEU A 121 1.69 -1.50 4.16
CA LEU A 121 1.44 -0.66 2.99
C LEU A 121 2.49 0.45 2.86
N GLN A 122 2.74 1.17 3.97
CA GLN A 122 3.71 2.25 4.00
C GLN A 122 5.14 1.78 3.74
N VAL A 123 5.56 0.69 4.39
CA VAL A 123 6.89 0.10 4.22
C VAL A 123 7.08 -0.39 2.78
N THR A 124 6.14 -1.15 2.23
CA THR A 124 6.22 -1.63 0.85
C THR A 124 6.29 -0.48 -0.15
N ARG A 125 5.50 0.59 0.04
CA ARG A 125 5.56 1.80 -0.80
C ARG A 125 6.94 2.46 -0.73
N GLN A 126 7.49 2.64 0.47
CA GLN A 126 8.81 3.25 0.65
C GLN A 126 9.91 2.41 -0.01
N HIS A 127 9.90 1.09 0.20
CA HIS A 127 10.84 0.17 -0.45
C HIS A 127 10.73 0.25 -1.98
N LEU A 128 9.52 0.29 -2.53
CA LEU A 128 9.31 0.39 -3.96
C LEU A 128 9.84 1.72 -4.52
N LEU A 129 9.61 2.84 -3.82
CA LEU A 129 10.15 4.15 -4.20
C LEU A 129 11.68 4.18 -4.18
N GLN A 130 12.30 3.56 -3.17
CA GLN A 130 13.74 3.46 -3.06
C GLN A 130 14.33 2.58 -4.17
N ALA A 131 13.75 1.40 -4.41
CA ALA A 131 14.16 0.50 -5.50
C ALA A 131 14.04 1.19 -6.86
N TRP A 132 12.93 1.91 -7.07
CA TRP A 132 12.74 2.72 -8.27
C TRP A 132 13.83 3.79 -8.43
N HIS A 133 14.19 4.50 -7.37
CA HIS A 133 15.22 5.54 -7.41
C HIS A 133 16.59 4.95 -7.77
N ASN A 134 16.98 3.87 -7.09
CA ASN A 134 18.24 3.18 -7.35
C ASN A 134 18.31 2.68 -8.80
N ARG A 135 17.22 2.08 -9.30
CA ARG A 135 17.15 1.59 -10.68
C ARG A 135 17.25 2.73 -11.69
N LYS A 136 16.63 3.87 -11.41
CA LYS A 136 16.75 5.06 -12.27
C LYS A 136 18.21 5.48 -12.40
N GLN A 137 18.93 5.58 -11.27
CA GLN A 137 20.34 5.97 -11.29
C GLN A 137 21.20 5.01 -12.12
N GLN A 138 20.96 3.70 -12.01
CA GLN A 138 21.65 2.69 -12.81
C GLN A 138 21.37 2.85 -14.31
N LEU A 139 20.11 3.07 -14.68
CA LEU A 139 19.73 3.28 -16.08
C LEU A 139 20.33 4.58 -16.65
N ASP A 140 20.33 5.67 -15.87
CA ASP A 140 20.94 6.94 -16.26
C ASP A 140 22.46 6.77 -16.50
N GLN A 141 23.16 6.06 -15.60
CA GLN A 141 24.59 5.75 -15.75
C GLN A 141 24.87 4.86 -16.97
N CYS A 142 24.06 3.81 -17.15
CA CYS A 142 24.17 2.91 -18.31
C CYS A 142 23.97 3.69 -19.62
N PHE A 143 22.98 4.58 -19.67
CA PHE A 143 22.73 5.41 -20.84
C PHE A 143 23.91 6.34 -21.15
N GLN A 144 24.44 7.02 -20.14
CA GLN A 144 25.62 7.89 -20.29
C GLN A 144 26.84 7.13 -20.79
N LEU A 145 27.09 5.93 -20.26
CA LEU A 145 28.19 5.08 -20.71
C LEU A 145 28.05 4.71 -22.19
N ARG A 146 26.86 4.29 -22.63
CA ARG A 146 26.61 3.93 -24.03
C ARG A 146 26.74 5.12 -24.99
N LEU A 147 26.31 6.31 -24.57
CA LEU A 147 26.55 7.53 -25.35
C LEU A 147 28.05 7.82 -25.50
N TYR A 148 28.80 7.71 -24.41
CA TYR A 148 30.25 7.92 -24.43
C TYR A 148 30.96 6.93 -25.36
N GLU A 149 30.63 5.64 -25.29
CA GLU A 149 31.19 4.60 -26.16
C GLU A 149 30.90 4.91 -27.64
N GLN A 150 29.66 5.30 -27.96
CA GLN A 150 29.26 5.66 -29.32
C GLN A 150 30.03 6.87 -29.85
N ASP A 151 30.25 7.89 -29.01
CA ASP A 151 30.98 9.09 -29.40
C ASP A 151 32.48 8.82 -29.56
N ALA A 152 33.06 7.97 -28.70
CA ALA A 152 34.46 7.54 -28.81
C ALA A 152 34.74 6.76 -30.11
N GLU A 153 33.80 5.93 -30.56
CA GLU A 153 33.90 5.22 -31.84
C GLU A 153 33.88 6.18 -33.04
N LYS A 154 33.02 7.21 -33.01
CA LYS A 154 32.92 8.22 -34.09
C LYS A 154 34.16 9.09 -34.24
N VAL A 155 34.88 9.38 -33.15
CA VAL A 155 36.10 10.21 -33.18
C VAL A 155 37.32 9.42 -33.66
N ARG A 156 37.26 8.09 -33.61
CA ARG A 156 38.37 7.19 -34.00
C ARG A 156 38.29 6.77 -35.48
N GLY A 157 37.15 6.95 -36.15
CA GLY A 157 36.96 6.71 -37.59
C GLY A 157 37.08 7.98 -38.40
#